data_AF-A0A8T6ZXJ0-F1
#
_entry.id   AF-A0A8T6ZXJ0-F1
#
_cell.length_a   1.000
_cell.length_b   1.000
_cell.length_c   1.000
_cell.angle_alpha   90.00
_cell.angle_beta   90.00
_cell.angle_gamma   90.00
#
_symmetry.space_group_name_H-M   'P 1'
#
loop_
_entity.id
_entity.type
_entity.pdbx_description
1 polymer ?
#
loop_
_entity_poly.entity_id
_entity_poly.type
_entity_poly.pdbx_seq_one_letter_code
_entity_poly.pdbx_strand_id
1 'polypeptide(L)' 'MYEYGTSNPNVAYQAGECVAYIQGIADSLYIQKRYCPGSSIYTQRTRAVIEYLENNLDALDEDKMQLTIAALVSTFPCK' A
#
# COMPACT_ATOMS: atom_id res chain seq x y z
N MET A 1 -7.53 -5.17 25.76
CA MET A 1 -6.31 -5.84 25.26
C MET A 1 -6.60 -6.23 23.83
N TYR A 2 -5.85 -5.70 22.86
CA TYR A 2 -6.02 -6.05 21.45
C TYR A 2 -5.38 -7.42 21.22
N GLU A 3 -6.19 -8.44 20.99
CA GLU A 3 -5.70 -9.77 20.63
C GLU A 3 -5.13 -9.72 19.20
N TYR A 4 -3.81 -9.53 19.13
CA TYR A 4 -3.02 -9.85 17.97
C TYR A 4 -3.03 -11.38 17.78
N GLY A 5 -4.00 -11.85 17.01
CA GLY A 5 -4.15 -13.25 16.69
C GLY A 5 -5.18 -13.44 15.61
N THR A 6 -4.92 -12.98 14.40
CA THR A 6 -5.72 -13.40 13.24
C THR A 6 -5.37 -14.85 12.89
N SER A 7 -5.79 -15.78 13.74
CA SER A 7 -5.80 -17.24 13.49
C SER A 7 -6.82 -17.63 12.42
N ASN A 8 -7.45 -16.66 11.76
CA ASN A 8 -8.30 -16.87 10.61
C ASN A 8 -7.43 -16.85 9.34
N PRO A 9 -7.11 -18.01 8.73
CA PRO A 9 -6.23 -18.09 7.58
C PRO A 9 -6.73 -17.25 6.38
N ASN A 10 -8.03 -16.98 6.30
CA ASN A 10 -8.61 -16.13 5.26
C ASN A 10 -8.18 -14.66 5.40
N VAL A 11 -8.04 -14.14 6.62
CA VAL A 11 -7.60 -12.76 6.87
C VAL A 11 -6.11 -12.61 6.58
N ALA A 12 -5.30 -13.60 6.97
CA ALA A 12 -3.88 -13.62 6.65
C ALA A 12 -3.64 -13.75 5.13
N TYR A 13 -4.44 -14.57 4.44
CA TYR A 13 -4.39 -14.71 2.99
C TYR A 13 -4.76 -13.41 2.27
N GLN A 14 -5.87 -12.77 2.65
CA GLN A 14 -6.30 -11.48 2.09
C GLN A 14 -5.27 -10.37 2.32
N ALA A 15 -4.64 -10.33 3.51
CA ALA A 15 -3.56 -9.39 3.78
C ALA A 15 -2.34 -9.64 2.86
N GLY A 16 -2.01 -10.91 2.59
CA GLY A 16 -0.96 -11.29 1.66
C GLY A 16 -1.23 -10.82 0.23
N GLU A 17 -2.46 -10.99 -0.26
CA GLU A 17 -2.86 -10.51 -1.60
C GLU A 17 -2.75 -8.98 -1.73
N CYS A 18 -3.17 -8.23 -0.70
CA CYS A 18 -3.02 -6.78 -0.67
C CYS A 18 -1.55 -6.33 -0.70
N VAL A 19 -0.68 -7.00 0.07
CA VAL A 19 0.76 -6.70 0.06
C VAL A 19 1.36 -6.97 -1.32
N ALA A 20 1.03 -8.10 -1.95
CA ALA A 20 1.51 -8.43 -3.29
C ALA A 20 1.02 -7.43 -4.35
N TYR A 21 -0.24 -6.99 -4.24
CA TYR A 21 -0.82 -5.97 -5.13
C TYR A 21 -0.09 -4.63 -5.03
N ILE A 22 0.09 -4.12 -3.80
CA ILE A 22 0.80 -2.86 -3.55
C ILE A 22 2.25 -2.96 -4.05
N GLN A 23 2.88 -4.11 -3.84
CA GLN A 23 4.24 -4.35 -4.28
C GLN A 23 4.38 -4.30 -5.81
N GLY A 24 3.48 -4.97 -6.55
CA GLY A 24 3.51 -4.93 -8.01
C GLY A 24 3.37 -3.51 -8.58
N ILE A 25 2.52 -2.69 -7.95
CA ILE A 25 2.39 -1.27 -8.31
C ILE A 25 3.66 -0.49 -7.97
N ALA A 26 4.22 -0.69 -6.77
CA ALA A 26 5.46 -0.02 -6.35
C ALA A 26 6.63 -0.33 -7.29
N ASP A 27 6.78 -1.57 -7.73
CA ASP A 27 7.83 -1.98 -8.67
C ASP A 27 7.64 -1.34 -10.04
N SER A 28 6.40 -1.29 -10.55
CA SER A 28 6.08 -0.58 -11.79
C SER A 28 6.40 0.92 -11.71
N LEU A 29 6.02 1.59 -10.60
CA LEU A 29 6.30 3.01 -10.38
C LEU A 29 7.80 3.30 -10.20
N TYR A 30 8.53 2.38 -9.56
CA TYR A 30 9.98 2.47 -9.41
C TYR A 30 10.69 2.42 -10.76
N ILE A 31 10.32 1.47 -11.63
CA ILE A 31 10.83 1.37 -13.00
C ILE A 31 10.55 2.66 -13.78
N GLN A 32 9.36 3.24 -13.59
CA GLN A 32 8.96 4.50 -14.21
C GLN A 32 9.60 5.75 -13.59
N LYS A 33 10.43 5.61 -12.53
CA LYS A 33 11.03 6.70 -11.76
C LYS A 33 10.02 7.71 -11.19
N ARG A 34 8.78 7.26 -10.94
CA ARG A 34 7.72 8.08 -10.32
C ARG A 34 7.66 7.91 -8.81
N TYR A 35 8.34 6.90 -8.28
CA TYR A 35 8.36 6.50 -6.89
C TYR A 35 9.78 6.09 -6.53
N CYS A 36 10.31 6.59 -5.41
CA CYS A 36 11.65 6.29 -4.96
C CYS A 36 11.59 5.70 -3.55
N PRO A 37 11.65 4.37 -3.39
CA PRO A 37 11.43 3.70 -2.10
C PRO A 37 12.48 4.04 -1.04
N GLY A 38 13.67 4.49 -1.44
CA GLY A 38 14.80 4.61 -0.53
C GLY A 38 15.09 3.27 0.16
N SER A 39 15.10 3.27 1.49
CA SER A 39 15.21 2.08 2.35
C SER A 39 13.86 1.51 2.81
N SER A 40 12.73 1.96 2.24
CA SER A 40 11.41 1.49 2.65
C SER A 40 11.20 0.01 2.30
N ILE A 41 10.87 -0.75 3.34
CA ILE A 41 10.49 -2.16 3.26
C ILE A 41 8.98 -2.29 3.01
N TYR A 42 8.54 -3.46 2.54
CA TYR A 42 7.16 -3.75 2.17
C TYR A 42 6.11 -3.24 3.18
N THR A 43 6.38 -3.41 4.48
CA THR A 43 5.48 -2.96 5.56
C THR A 43 5.26 -1.45 5.59
N GLN A 44 6.27 -0.64 5.25
CA GLN A 44 6.14 0.82 5.18
C GLN A 44 5.31 1.25 3.98
N ARG A 45 5.42 0.54 2.85
CA ARG A 45 4.61 0.79 1.65
C ARG A 45 3.14 0.50 1.92
N THR A 46 2.86 -0.66 2.50
CA THR A 46 1.49 -1.06 2.88
C THR A 46 0.89 -0.08 3.88
N ARG A 47 1.67 0.34 4.89
CA ARG A 47 1.22 1.32 5.87
C ARG A 47 0.86 2.66 5.24
N ALA A 48 1.67 3.17 4.32
CA ALA A 48 1.39 4.41 3.61
C ALA A 48 0.08 4.35 2.81
N VAL A 49 -0.21 3.21 2.17
CA VAL A 49 -1.47 3.01 1.46
C VAL A 49 -2.66 2.98 2.42
N ILE A 50 -2.54 2.30 3.57
CA ILE A 50 -3.59 2.27 4.59
C ILE A 50 -3.86 3.68 5.11
N GLU A 51 -2.82 4.40 5.54
CA GLU A 51 -2.95 5.76 6.06
C GLU A 51 -3.54 6.71 5.01
N TYR A 52 -3.20 6.54 3.73
CA TYR A 52 -3.80 7.33 2.65
C TYR A 52 -5.30 7.04 2.50
N LEU A 53 -5.70 5.77 2.51
CA LEU A 53 -7.11 5.37 2.40
C LEU A 53 -7.94 5.82 3.62
N GLU A 54 -7.39 5.74 4.82
CA GLU A 54 -8.04 6.22 6.05
C GLU A 54 -8.31 7.73 6.03
N ASN A 55 -7.44 8.50 5.38
CA ASN A 55 -7.59 9.95 5.22
C ASN A 55 -8.45 10.35 4.01
N ASN A 56 -8.73 9.41 3.09
CA ASN A 56 -9.48 9.65 1.85
C ASN A 56 -10.61 8.62 1.69
N LEU A 57 -11.44 8.47 2.73
CA LEU A 57 -12.55 7.51 2.74
C LEU A 57 -13.55 7.75 1.60
N ASP A 58 -13.73 9.01 1.19
CA ASP A 58 -14.61 9.37 0.06
C ASP A 58 -14.06 8.91 -1.30
N ALA A 59 -12.76 8.60 -1.37
CA ALA A 59 -12.11 8.12 -2.58
C ALA A 59 -12.16 6.58 -2.71
N LEU A 60 -12.80 5.86 -1.78
CA LEU A 60 -12.89 4.38 -1.82
C LEU A 60 -13.67 3.84 -3.03
N ASP A 61 -14.53 4.66 -3.65
CA ASP A 61 -15.23 4.33 -4.89
C ASP A 61 -14.34 4.50 -6.15
N GLU A 62 -13.13 5.05 -6.00
CA GLU A 62 -12.18 5.22 -7.10
C GLU A 62 -11.38 3.92 -7.39
N ASP A 63 -10.67 3.91 -8.53
CA ASP A 63 -9.84 2.77 -8.92
C ASP A 63 -8.74 2.51 -7.88
N LYS A 64 -8.77 1.33 -7.26
CA LYS A 64 -7.77 0.86 -6.28
C LYS A 64 -6.32 1.02 -6.76
N MET A 65 -6.05 0.93 -8.06
CA MET A 65 -4.73 1.16 -8.63
C MET A 65 -4.33 2.63 -8.51
N GLN A 66 -5.22 3.56 -8.87
CA GLN A 66 -4.97 5.00 -8.77
C GLN A 66 -4.74 5.44 -7.33
N LEU A 67 -5.56 4.95 -6.39
CA LEU A 67 -5.40 5.24 -4.97
C LEU A 67 -4.06 4.73 -4.43
N THR A 68 -3.67 3.51 -4.81
CA THR A 68 -2.38 2.95 -4.42
C THR A 68 -1.21 3.75 -5.00
N ILE A 69 -1.31 4.17 -6.27
CA ILE A 69 -0.31 5.04 -6.91
C ILE A 69 -0.20 6.37 -6.17
N ALA A 70 -1.33 7.03 -5.92
CA ALA A 70 -1.39 8.31 -5.24
C ALA A 70 -0.72 8.22 -3.86
N ALA A 71 -1.06 7.20 -3.06
CA ALA A 71 -0.49 6.97 -1.75
C ALA A 71 1.04 6.75 -1.77
N LEU A 72 1.53 5.96 -2.73
CA LEU A 72 2.95 5.66 -2.84
C LEU A 72 3.77 6.87 -3.32
N VAL A 73 3.27 7.59 -4.32
CA VAL A 73 3.96 8.75 -4.88
C VAL A 73 3.91 9.95 -3.93
N SER A 74 2.81 10.14 -3.20
CA SER A 74 2.71 11.21 -2.19
C SER A 74 3.68 10.99 -1.03
N THR A 75 3.83 9.73 -0.61
CA THR A 75 4.62 9.37 0.56
C THR A 75 6.11 9.20 0.24
N PHE A 76 6.43 8.73 -0.96
CA PHE A 76 7.81 8.43 -1.38
C PHE A 76 8.14 9.01 -2.77
N PRO A 77 8.14 10.35 -2.91
CA PRO A 77 8.45 11.00 -4.18
C PRO A 77 9.94 10.81 -4.55
N CYS A 78 10.21 10.67 -5.85
CA CYS A 78 11.58 10.82 -6.37
C CYS A 78 11.99 12.29 -6.32
N LYS A 79 13.15 12.58 -5.72
CA LYS A 79 13.79 13.90 -5.74
C LYS A 79 14.68 14.05 -6.96
#